data_AF-A0A3M1KMH5-F1
#
_entry.id   AF-A0A3M1KMH5-F1
#
_cell.length_a   1.000
_cell.length_b   1.000
_cell.length_c   1.000
_cell.angle_alpha   90.00
_cell.angle_beta   90.00
_cell.angle_gamma   90.00
#
_symmetry.space_group_name_H-M   'P 1'
#
loop_
_entity.id
_entity.type
_entity.pdbx_description
1 polymer ?
#
loop_
_entity_poly.entity_id
_entity_poly.type
_entity_poly.pdbx_seq_one_letter_code
_entity_poly.pdbx_strand_id
1 'polypeptide(L)'
;TRVRLFGIDAPETGQMCRRGAGRWPCGQYATVALDRLAGGKQATCRVEATDSYDRAVAVCSVAGHDLGAELVRAGWAVAYRHYSDRYVAEEKDARQARRGIWQGTFEEPWDWRERHKR
;
A
#
# COMPACT_ATOMS: atom_id res chain seq x y z
N THR A 1 -5.30 -2.90 18.36
CA THR A 1 -5.33 -1.50 17.87
C THR A 1 -5.26 -1.50 16.36
N ARG A 2 -5.96 -0.58 15.69
CA ARG A 2 -5.91 -0.40 14.22
C ARG A 2 -4.95 0.74 13.88
N VAL A 3 -4.11 0.56 12.87
CA VAL A 3 -3.07 1.50 12.44
C VAL A 3 -3.09 1.65 10.92
N ARG A 4 -2.83 2.86 10.40
CA ARG A 4 -2.57 3.11 8.98
C ARG A 4 -1.07 3.19 8.73
N LEU A 5 -0.59 2.52 7.69
CA LEU A 5 0.82 2.63 7.30
C LEU A 5 1.08 4.04 6.75
N PHE A 6 2.08 4.70 7.33
CA PHE A 6 2.52 6.05 6.93
C PHE A 6 3.14 6.02 5.54
N GLY A 7 2.91 7.07 4.74
CA GLY A 7 3.64 7.33 3.49
C GLY A 7 3.31 6.42 2.30
N ILE A 8 2.32 5.54 2.41
CA ILE A 8 1.87 4.68 1.30
C ILE A 8 0.36 4.80 1.09
N ASP A 9 -0.09 4.49 -0.13
CA ASP A 9 -1.50 4.20 -0.40
C ASP A 9 -1.60 2.88 -1.17
N ALA A 10 -2.41 1.95 -0.65
CA ALA A 10 -2.61 0.64 -1.26
C ALA A 10 -3.99 0.60 -1.94
N PRO A 11 -4.16 -0.15 -3.04
CA PRO A 11 -5.47 -0.35 -3.63
C PRO A 11 -6.46 -0.86 -2.56
N GLU A 12 -7.64 -0.25 -2.50
CA GLU A 12 -8.66 -0.66 -1.55
C GLU A 12 -9.08 -2.11 -1.85
N THR A 13 -9.48 -2.89 -0.83
CA THR A 13 -9.76 -4.34 -1.00
C THR A 13 -10.73 -4.65 -2.15
N GLY A 14 -11.70 -3.76 -2.42
CA GLY A 14 -12.66 -3.90 -3.52
C GLY A 14 -12.19 -3.37 -4.89
N GLN A 15 -10.99 -2.83 -4.99
CA GLN A 15 -10.48 -2.20 -6.18
C GLN A 15 -10.05 -3.22 -7.25
N MET A 16 -10.48 -2.97 -8.48
CA MET A 16 -10.15 -3.76 -9.66
C MET A 16 -9.14 -3.01 -10.54
N CYS A 17 -8.07 -3.69 -10.96
CA CYS A 17 -7.07 -3.17 -11.88
C CYS A 17 -7.22 -3.83 -13.26
N ARG A 18 -6.57 -3.27 -14.28
CA ARG A 18 -6.55 -3.82 -15.63
C ARG A 18 -5.21 -4.46 -15.94
N ARG A 19 -5.23 -5.58 -16.65
CA ARG A 19 -4.03 -6.25 -17.19
C ARG A 19 -4.42 -6.94 -18.50
N GLY A 20 -3.78 -6.54 -19.60
CA GLY A 20 -4.21 -6.93 -20.94
C GLY A 20 -5.66 -6.52 -21.20
N ALA A 21 -6.48 -7.44 -21.74
CA ALA A 21 -7.91 -7.20 -21.97
C ALA A 21 -8.79 -7.42 -20.71
N GLY A 22 -8.21 -7.92 -19.61
CA GLY A 22 -8.95 -8.33 -18.41
C GLY A 22 -8.89 -7.35 -17.25
N ARG A 23 -9.83 -7.51 -16.31
CA ARG A 23 -9.76 -6.91 -14.97
C ARG A 23 -9.38 -7.97 -13.94
N TRP A 24 -8.68 -7.56 -12.89
CA TRP A 24 -8.27 -8.45 -11.81
C TRP A 24 -8.35 -7.73 -10.44
N PRO A 25 -8.60 -8.46 -9.35
CA PRO A 25 -8.90 -7.88 -8.03
C PRO A 25 -7.61 -7.47 -7.29
N CYS A 26 -6.90 -6.48 -7.82
CA CYS A 26 -5.63 -6.03 -7.26
C CYS A 26 -5.70 -5.61 -5.78
N GLY A 27 -6.83 -5.08 -5.33
CA GLY A 27 -7.08 -4.79 -3.91
C GLY A 27 -6.93 -6.01 -3.01
N GLN A 28 -7.56 -7.13 -3.40
CA GLN A 28 -7.45 -8.38 -2.64
C GLN A 28 -6.01 -8.92 -2.64
N TYR A 29 -5.30 -8.79 -3.76
CA TYR A 29 -3.91 -9.23 -3.84
C TYR A 29 -2.99 -8.37 -2.96
N ALA A 30 -3.23 -7.05 -2.89
CA ALA A 30 -2.50 -6.16 -1.99
C ALA A 30 -2.75 -6.51 -0.52
N THR A 31 -4.01 -6.80 -0.15
CA THR A 31 -4.38 -7.25 1.21
C THR A 31 -3.67 -8.56 1.57
N VAL A 32 -3.66 -9.54 0.67
CA VAL A 32 -2.96 -10.82 0.89
C VAL A 32 -1.45 -10.62 0.98
N ALA A 33 -0.88 -9.69 0.21
CA ALA A 33 0.55 -9.38 0.29
C ALA A 33 0.93 -8.79 1.65
N LEU A 34 0.15 -7.84 2.18
CA LEU A 34 0.35 -7.31 3.53
C LEU A 34 0.24 -8.41 4.59
N ASP A 35 -0.79 -9.26 4.50
CA ASP A 35 -1.00 -10.36 5.46
C ASP A 35 0.19 -11.32 5.49
N ARG A 36 0.71 -11.69 4.31
CA ARG A 36 1.92 -12.52 4.18
C ARG A 36 3.17 -11.85 4.74
N LEU A 37 3.34 -10.54 4.52
CA LEU A 37 4.48 -9.78 5.05
C LEU A 37 4.41 -9.67 6.57
N ALA A 38 3.22 -9.45 7.13
CA ALA A 38 3.01 -9.47 8.57
C ALA A 38 3.25 -10.87 9.15
N GLY A 39 2.81 -11.91 8.43
CA GLY A 39 3.10 -13.31 8.73
C GLY A 39 2.64 -13.76 10.12
N GLY A 40 1.59 -13.13 10.66
CA GLY A 40 1.10 -13.37 12.03
C GLY A 40 2.07 -12.95 13.14
N LYS A 41 3.16 -12.24 12.81
CA LYS A 41 4.18 -11.80 13.78
C LYS A 41 3.78 -10.46 14.41
N GLN A 42 4.35 -10.18 15.57
CA GLN A 42 4.17 -8.89 16.22
C GLN A 42 4.88 -7.79 15.42
N ALA A 43 4.12 -6.76 15.05
CA ALA A 43 4.66 -5.56 14.43
C ALA A 43 5.06 -4.54 15.50
N THR A 44 6.19 -3.89 15.31
CA THR A 44 6.60 -2.69 16.06
C THR A 44 6.24 -1.48 15.22
N CYS A 45 5.38 -0.60 15.73
CA CYS A 45 4.92 0.59 15.01
C CYS A 45 5.35 1.86 15.73
N ARG A 46 5.99 2.78 15.00
CA ARG A 46 6.29 4.14 15.46
C ARG A 46 5.27 5.10 14.85
N VAL A 47 4.44 5.70 15.70
CA VAL A 47 3.44 6.68 15.26
C VAL A 47 4.15 7.93 14.76
N GLU A 48 3.82 8.35 13.55
CA GLU A 48 4.31 9.58 12.93
C GLU A 48 3.28 10.70 13.05
N ALA A 49 2.00 10.34 12.96
CA ALA A 49 0.88 11.28 13.02
C ALA A 49 -0.39 10.58 13.49
N THR A 50 -1.39 11.38 13.85
CA THR A 50 -2.77 10.95 14.01
C THR A 50 -3.57 11.62 12.90
N ASP A 51 -4.34 10.86 12.13
CA ASP A 51 -5.17 11.45 11.07
C ASP A 51 -6.43 12.13 11.63
N SER A 52 -7.19 12.82 10.77
CA SER A 52 -8.42 13.55 11.15
C SER A 52 -9.55 12.66 11.67
N TYR A 53 -9.38 11.33 11.63
CA TYR A 53 -10.33 10.35 12.14
C TYR A 53 -9.81 9.67 13.41
N ASP A 54 -8.85 10.29 14.11
CA ASP A 54 -8.17 9.77 15.31
C ASP A 54 -7.48 8.41 15.11
N ARG A 55 -7.08 8.08 13.88
CA ARG A 55 -6.32 6.86 13.60
C ARG A 55 -4.84 7.14 13.66
N ALA A 56 -4.10 6.27 14.35
CA ALA A 56 -2.65 6.28 14.33
C ALA A 56 -2.14 5.99 12.90
N VAL A 57 -1.31 6.90 12.39
CA VAL A 57 -0.56 6.76 11.15
C VAL A 57 0.90 6.52 11.53
N ALA A 58 1.43 5.34 11.19
CA ALA A 58 2.70 4.87 11.72
C ALA A 58 3.55 4.17 10.67
N VAL A 59 4.87 4.23 10.86
CA VAL A 59 5.81 3.31 10.21
C VAL A 59 5.86 2.04 11.05
N CYS A 60 5.51 0.91 10.44
CA CYS A 60 5.48 -0.39 11.12
C CYS A 60 6.52 -1.33 10.53
N SER A 61 7.18 -2.08 11.40
CA SER A 61 8.16 -3.09 11.01
C SER A 61 7.86 -4.45 11.64
N VAL A 62 8.16 -5.53 10.91
CA VAL A 62 8.09 -6.91 11.39
C VAL A 62 9.46 -7.55 11.22
N ALA A 63 10.02 -8.09 12.30
CA ALA A 63 11.36 -8.70 12.30
C ALA A 63 12.45 -7.80 11.69
N GLY A 64 12.35 -6.47 11.89
CA GLY A 64 13.30 -5.48 11.35
C GLY A 64 13.00 -4.99 9.93
N HIS A 65 11.98 -5.55 9.24
CA HIS A 65 11.59 -5.13 7.90
C HIS A 65 10.46 -4.11 7.93
N ASP A 66 10.64 -2.96 7.27
CA ASP A 66 9.62 -1.92 7.11
C ASP A 66 8.50 -2.42 6.20
N LEU A 67 7.30 -2.61 6.75
CA LEU A 67 6.15 -3.15 6.01
C LEU A 67 5.73 -2.25 4.85
N GLY A 68 5.83 -0.93 5.01
CA GLY A 68 5.47 0.03 3.97
C GLY A 68 6.45 -0.05 2.80
N ALA A 69 7.75 -0.11 3.11
CA ALA A 69 8.78 -0.29 2.10
C ALA A 69 8.60 -1.59 1.31
N GLU A 70 8.37 -2.72 2.01
CA GLU A 70 8.20 -4.02 1.34
C GLU A 70 6.94 -4.08 0.47
N LEU A 71 5.83 -3.49 0.93
CA LEU A 71 4.59 -3.39 0.15
C LEU A 71 4.80 -2.60 -1.15
N VAL A 72 5.43 -1.43 -1.05
CA VAL A 72 5.69 -0.57 -2.22
C VAL A 72 6.68 -1.26 -3.17
N ARG A 73 7.77 -1.83 -2.63
CA ARG A 73 8.79 -2.55 -3.42
C ARG A 73 8.21 -3.76 -4.15
N ALA A 74 7.26 -4.47 -3.54
CA ALA A 74 6.53 -5.57 -4.16
C ALA A 74 5.46 -5.11 -5.17
N GLY A 75 5.21 -3.79 -5.27
CA GLY A 75 4.24 -3.21 -6.19
C GLY A 75 2.80 -3.32 -5.73
N TRP A 76 2.55 -3.44 -4.43
CA TRP A 76 1.20 -3.56 -3.86
C TRP A 76 0.69 -2.28 -3.20
N ALA A 77 1.51 -1.23 -3.22
CA ALA A 77 1.14 0.12 -2.82
C ALA A 77 1.93 1.14 -3.64
N VAL A 78 1.43 2.36 -3.71
CA VAL A 78 2.10 3.53 -4.29
C VAL A 78 2.69 4.38 -3.18
N ALA A 79 3.76 5.13 -3.49
CA ALA A 79 4.34 6.07 -2.55
C ALA A 79 3.43 7.30 -2.45
N TYR A 80 2.92 7.59 -1.25
CA TYR A 80 1.97 8.69 -1.08
C TYR A 80 2.69 10.01 -0.79
N ARG A 81 3.18 10.62 -1.88
CA ARG A 81 4.05 11.82 -1.87
C ARG A 81 3.42 13.07 -1.24
N HIS A 82 2.10 13.09 -1.06
CA HIS A 82 1.44 14.15 -0.31
C HIS A 82 1.91 14.23 1.14
N TYR A 83 2.30 13.08 1.73
CA TYR A 83 2.76 13.00 3.12
C TYR A 83 4.26 12.74 3.25
N SER A 84 4.88 12.00 2.32
CA SER A 84 6.30 11.65 2.42
C SER A 84 6.87 11.12 1.12
N ASP A 85 8.15 11.41 0.88
CA ASP A 85 8.94 10.83 -0.21
C ASP A 85 9.65 9.52 0.19
N ARG A 86 9.42 9.02 1.42
CA ARG A 86 10.15 7.88 2.02
C ARG A 86 10.26 6.64 1.13
N TYR A 87 9.23 6.32 0.36
CA TYR A 87 9.16 5.09 -0.45
C TYR A 87 9.20 5.33 -1.96
N VAL A 88 9.60 6.52 -2.40
CA VAL A 88 9.68 6.85 -3.84
C VAL A 88 10.70 5.99 -4.56
N ALA A 89 11.79 5.60 -3.89
CA ALA A 89 12.80 4.71 -4.45
C ALA A 89 12.25 3.29 -4.69
N GLU A 90 11.55 2.72 -3.71
CA GLU A 90 10.88 1.43 -3.80
C GLU A 90 9.81 1.43 -4.89
N GLU A 91 9.03 2.52 -5.00
CA GLU A 91 8.02 2.66 -6.04
C GLU A 91 8.67 2.66 -7.42
N LYS A 92 9.76 3.42 -7.59
CA LYS A 92 10.50 3.46 -8.85
C LYS A 92 11.01 2.08 -9.25
N ASP A 93 11.56 1.32 -8.32
CA ASP A 93 12.00 -0.07 -8.57
C ASP A 93 10.82 -0.98 -8.96
N ALA A 94 9.72 -0.94 -8.21
CA ALA A 94 8.53 -1.73 -8.51
C ALA A 94 7.92 -1.41 -9.89
N ARG A 95 7.93 -0.13 -10.28
CA ARG A 95 7.51 0.34 -11.61
C ARG A 95 8.39 -0.19 -12.72
N GLN A 96 9.71 -0.06 -12.57
CA GLN A 96 10.68 -0.52 -13.56
C GLN A 96 10.60 -2.05 -13.74
N ALA A 97 10.46 -2.78 -12.63
CA ALA A 97 10.33 -4.23 -12.63
C ALA A 97 8.91 -4.73 -12.97
N ARG A 98 7.95 -3.83 -13.22
CA ARG A 98 6.53 -4.15 -13.48
C ARG A 98 5.95 -5.12 -12.45
N ARG A 99 6.14 -4.85 -11.16
CA ARG A 99 5.63 -5.71 -10.07
C ARG A 99 4.22 -5.32 -9.64
N GLY A 100 3.46 -6.29 -9.14
CA GLY A 100 2.13 -6.05 -8.55
C GLY A 100 1.20 -5.27 -9.49
N ILE A 101 0.67 -4.14 -9.02
CA ILE A 101 -0.24 -3.27 -9.79
C ILE A 101 0.39 -2.66 -11.04
N TRP A 102 1.73 -2.54 -11.07
CA TRP A 102 2.50 -2.02 -12.21
C TRP A 102 2.57 -2.98 -13.42
N GLN A 103 1.99 -4.18 -13.32
CA GLN A 103 1.84 -5.12 -14.44
C GLN A 103 0.79 -4.68 -15.46
N GLY A 104 0.02 -3.64 -15.16
CA GLY A 104 -0.99 -3.10 -16.05
C GLY A 104 -1.35 -1.67 -15.68
N THR A 105 -2.62 -1.31 -15.86
CA THR A 105 -3.13 0.02 -15.53
C THR A 105 -4.09 -0.06 -14.37
N PHE A 106 -4.05 0.96 -13.54
CA PHE A 106 -4.90 1.07 -12.36
C PHE A 106 -5.25 2.54 -12.15
N GLU A 107 -6.35 2.73 -11.45
CA GLU A 107 -6.68 4.02 -10.87
C GLU A 107 -5.90 4.18 -9.58
N GLU A 108 -5.32 5.36 -9.33
CA GLU A 108 -4.62 5.61 -8.07
C GLU A 108 -5.54 5.38 -6.86
N PRO A 109 -5.08 4.74 -5.77
CA PRO A 109 -5.98 4.32 -4.70
C PRO A 109 -6.77 5.46 -4.03
N TRP A 110 -6.20 6.66 -3.95
CA TRP A 110 -6.90 7.84 -3.43
C TRP A 110 -8.06 8.26 -4.34
N ASP A 111 -7.86 8.27 -5.66
CA ASP A 111 -8.92 8.58 -6.62
C ASP A 111 -10.05 7.55 -6.53
N TRP A 112 -9.68 6.26 -6.38
CA TRP A 112 -10.65 5.18 -6.26
C TRP A 112 -11.49 5.35 -5.00
N ARG A 113 -10.84 5.66 -3.89
CA ARG A 113 -11.50 5.91 -2.61
C ARG A 113 -12.48 7.07 -2.72
N GLU A 114 -12.09 8.20 -3.34
CA GLU A 114 -12.98 9.36 -3.54
C GLU A 114 -14.22 9.00 -4.36
N ARG A 115 -14.08 8.21 -5.45
CA ARG A 115 -15.20 7.82 -6.30
C ARG A 115 -16.15 6.78 -5.69
N HIS A 116 -15.70 6.05 -4.68
CA HIS A 116 -16.47 5.00 -4.02
C HIS A 116 -16.86 5.37 -2.58
N LYS A 117 -16.74 6.65 -2.21
CA LYS A 117 -17.34 7.19 -0.98
C LYS A 117 -18.85 6.98 -1.05
N ARG A 118 -19.40 6.35 -0.01
CA ARG A 118 -20.84 6.27 0.23
C ARG A 118 -21.32 7.51 0.96
#